data_AF-A0A914RPZ3-F1
#
_entry.id   AF-A0A914RPZ3-F1
#
_cell.length_a   1.000
_cell.length_b   1.000
_cell.length_c   1.000
_cell.angle_alpha   90.00
_cell.angle_beta   90.00
_cell.angle_gamma   90.00
#
_symmetry.space_group_name_H-M   'P 1'
#
loop_
_entity.id
_entity.type
_entity.pdbx_description
1 polymer ?
#
loop_
_entity_poly.entity_id
_entity_poly.type
_entity_poly.pdbx_seq_one_letter_code
_entity_poly.pdbx_strand_id
1 'polypeptide(L)' 'MEYVHSKNSEKVEKMCGAGLDPNFHDAHGDSPLTLAVDASDNRAVIVALVGGGAHLDFRNSEGQVNFNAC' A
#
# COMPACT_ATOMS: atom_id res chain seq x y z
N MET A 1 -5.76 -7.53 4.54
CA MET A 1 -5.25 -6.97 3.27
C MET A 1 -4.77 -8.06 2.29
N GLU A 2 -5.63 -9.00 1.91
CA GLU A 2 -5.25 -10.18 1.10
C GLU A 2 -4.72 -9.84 -0.30
N TYR A 3 -5.28 -8.83 -0.98
CA TYR A 3 -4.88 -8.44 -2.33
C TYR A 3 -3.42 -7.96 -2.42
N VAL A 4 -2.84 -7.48 -1.31
CA VAL A 4 -1.41 -7.15 -1.21
C VAL A 4 -0.58 -8.43 -1.19
N HIS A 5 -0.95 -9.39 -0.34
CA HIS A 5 -0.22 -10.66 -0.22
C HIS A 5 -0.37 -11.52 -1.50
N SER A 6 -1.50 -11.41 -2.19
CA SER A 6 -1.77 -12.08 -3.46
C SER A 6 -1.22 -11.34 -4.69
N LYS A 7 -0.49 -10.24 -4.52
CA LYS A 7 0.09 -9.43 -5.61
C LYS A 7 -0.93 -8.98 -6.67
N ASN A 8 -2.17 -8.79 -6.25
CA ASN A 8 -3.30 -8.60 -7.17
C ASN A 8 -3.53 -7.10 -7.42
N SER A 9 -2.67 -6.51 -8.27
CA SER A 9 -2.74 -5.10 -8.64
C SER A 9 -4.07 -4.73 -9.32
N GLU A 10 -4.65 -5.63 -10.11
CA GLU A 10 -5.93 -5.38 -10.78
C GLU A 10 -7.08 -5.21 -9.76
N LYS A 11 -7.06 -6.00 -8.68
CA LYS A 11 -8.01 -5.86 -7.57
C LYS A 11 -7.82 -4.55 -6.84
N VAL A 12 -6.57 -4.09 -6.68
CA VAL A 12 -6.24 -2.79 -6.07
C VAL A 12 -6.75 -1.64 -6.94
N GLU A 13 -6.50 -1.66 -8.24
CA GLU A 13 -6.99 -0.64 -9.18
C GLU A 13 -8.52 -0.55 -9.16
N LYS A 14 -9.22 -1.70 -9.18
CA LYS A 14 -10.68 -1.73 -9.04
C LYS A 14 -11.16 -1.12 -7.74
N MET A 15 -10.47 -1.40 -6.63
CA MET A 15 -10.84 -0.86 -5.33
C MET A 15 -10.61 0.65 -5.27
N CYS A 16 -9.47 1.15 -5.75
CA CYS A 16 -9.24 2.59 -5.83
C CYS A 16 -10.24 3.29 -6.76
N GLY A 17 -10.57 2.67 -7.90
CA GLY A 17 -11.63 3.17 -8.79
C GLY A 17 -13.02 3.16 -8.15
N ALA A 18 -13.27 2.26 -7.19
CA ALA A 18 -14.50 2.21 -6.41
C ALA A 18 -14.53 3.22 -5.24
N GLY A 19 -13.48 4.03 -5.05
CA GLY A 19 -13.37 4.99 -3.96
C GLY A 19 -12.85 4.37 -2.65
N LEU A 20 -12.19 3.22 -2.72
CA LEU A 20 -11.45 2.70 -1.58
C LEU A 20 -10.33 3.70 -1.23
N ASP A 21 -10.33 4.16 0.02
CA ASP A 21 -9.26 4.99 0.54
C ASP A 21 -8.01 4.11 0.73
N PRO A 22 -6.91 4.31 -0.01
CA PRO A 22 -5.72 3.48 0.09
C PRO A 22 -4.87 3.76 1.34
N ASN A 23 -5.24 4.76 2.15
CA ASN A 23 -4.57 5.12 3.41
C ASN A 23 -5.24 4.47 4.63
N PHE A 24 -6.18 3.52 4.45
CA PHE A 24 -6.78 2.83 5.59
C PHE A 24 -5.74 2.01 6.36
N HIS A 25 -5.96 1.82 7.66
CA HIS A 25 -5.05 1.09 8.54
C HIS A 25 -5.69 -0.21 8.98
N ASP A 26 -4.88 -1.28 9.08
CA ASP A 26 -5.29 -2.50 9.77
C ASP A 26 -5.25 -2.30 11.30
N ALA A 27 -5.66 -3.32 12.06
CA ALA A 27 -5.67 -3.28 13.53
C ALA A 27 -4.26 -3.04 14.14
N HIS A 28 -3.21 -3.30 13.36
CA HIS A 28 -1.82 -3.05 13.72
C HIS A 28 -1.32 -1.63 13.40
N GLY A 29 -2.11 -0.82 12.70
CA GLY A 29 -1.74 0.51 12.25
C GLY A 29 -1.03 0.55 10.89
N ASP A 30 -0.79 -0.61 10.27
CA ASP A 30 -0.19 -0.72 8.94
C ASP A 30 -1.18 -0.35 7.84
N SER A 31 -0.70 0.35 6.82
CA SER A 31 -1.47 0.63 5.61
C SER A 31 -1.22 -0.43 4.53
N PRO A 32 -2.11 -0.54 3.52
CA PRO A 32 -1.90 -1.43 2.37
C PRO A 32 -0.56 -1.18 1.68
N LEU A 33 -0.12 0.08 1.67
CA LEU A 33 1.14 0.48 1.08
C LEU A 33 2.32 -0.05 1.89
N THR A 34 2.28 0.07 3.21
CA THR A 34 3.34 -0.46 4.10
C THR A 34 3.46 -1.98 3.95
N LEU A 35 2.34 -2.71 3.93
CA LEU A 35 2.36 -4.16 3.71
C LEU A 35 2.87 -4.53 2.31
N ALA A 36 2.56 -3.72 1.29
CA ALA A 36 3.02 -3.97 -0.07
C ALA A 36 4.52 -3.73 -0.23
N VAL A 37 5.09 -2.82 0.57
CA VAL A 37 6.53 -2.56 0.62
C VAL A 37 7.28 -3.64 1.40
N ASP A 38 6.72 -4.13 2.51
CA ASP A 38 7.32 -5.21 3.30
C ASP A 38 7.32 -6.54 2.51
N ALA A 39 6.27 -6.76 1.72
CA ALA A 39 6.16 -7.93 0.87
C ALA A 39 7.06 -7.85 -0.37
N SER A 40 7.89 -8.86 -0.57
CA SER A 40 8.78 -8.94 -1.74
C SER A 40 8.00 -9.07 -3.05
N ASP A 41 8.43 -8.32 -4.08
CA ASP A 41 7.92 -8.38 -5.45
C ASP A 41 6.46 -7.88 -5.60
N ASN A 42 6.09 -6.87 -4.81
CA ASN A 42 4.76 -6.23 -4.83
C ASN A 42 4.72 -4.86 -5.51
N ARG A 43 5.71 -4.55 -6.36
CA ARG A 43 5.78 -3.26 -7.07
C ARG A 43 4.51 -2.91 -7.84
N ALA A 44 3.86 -3.88 -8.49
CA ALA A 44 2.62 -3.63 -9.23
C ALA A 44 1.49 -3.14 -8.32
N VAL A 45 1.38 -3.71 -7.11
CA VAL A 45 0.41 -3.28 -6.10
C VAL A 45 0.76 -1.89 -5.56
N ILE A 46 2.03 -1.61 -5.31
CA ILE A 46 2.51 -0.28 -4.89
C ILE A 46 2.11 0.77 -5.93
N VAL A 47 2.39 0.52 -7.21
CA VAL A 47 2.03 1.46 -8.29
C VAL A 47 0.51 1.67 -8.37
N ALA A 48 -0.29 0.63 -8.22
CA ALA A 48 -1.75 0.73 -8.22
C ALA A 48 -2.29 1.54 -7.03
N LEU A 49 -1.74 1.32 -5.82
CA LEU A 49 -2.11 2.08 -4.61
C LEU A 49 -1.75 3.56 -4.77
N VAL A 50 -0.52 3.85 -5.20
CA VAL A 50 -0.04 5.24 -5.39
C VAL A 50 -0.83 5.94 -6.50
N GLY A 51 -1.06 5.26 -7.63
CA GLY A 51 -1.90 5.77 -8.72
C GLY A 51 -3.35 6.01 -8.29
N GLY A 52 -3.81 5.30 -7.27
CA GLY A 52 -5.12 5.45 -6.68
C GLY A 52 -5.23 6.47 -5.54
N GLY A 53 -4.15 7.20 -5.22
CA GLY A 53 -4.13 8.25 -4.21
C GLY A 53 -3.52 7.87 -2.86
N ALA A 54 -2.78 6.75 -2.77
CA ALA A 54 -2.04 6.40 -1.56
C ALA A 54 -0.98 7.46 -1.26
N HIS A 55 -1.00 8.00 -0.05
CA HIS A 55 0.00 8.95 0.37
C HIS A 55 1.28 8.20 0.71
N LEU A 56 2.37 8.56 0.02
CA LEU A 56 3.72 8.07 0.30
C LEU A 56 4.27 8.56 1.65
N ASP A 57 3.57 9.50 2.29
CA ASP A 57 3.95 10.13 3.56
C ASP A 57 3.65 9.25 4.79
N PHE A 58 3.42 7.95 4.59
CA PHE A 58 3.11 7.04 5.68
C PHE A 58 4.34 6.78 6.54
N ARG A 59 4.43 7.55 7.61
CA ARG A 59 5.24 7.22 8.78
C ARG A 59 4.58 6.04 9.48
N ASN A 60 5.22 4.88 9.49
CA ASN A 60 4.90 3.88 10.52
C ASN A 60 5.08 4.52 11.93
N SER A 61 4.68 3.85 13.00
CA SER A 61 4.89 4.35 14.37
C SER A 61 6.36 4.64 14.73
N GLU A 62 7.32 4.24 13.88
CA GLU A 62 8.75 4.56 13.96
C GLU A 62 9.20 5.76 13.09
N GLY A 63 8.28 6.45 12.41
CA GLY A 63 8.61 7.65 11.63
C GLY A 63 9.27 7.37 10.28
N GLN A 64 9.34 6.12 9.83
CA GLN A 64 9.98 5.76 8.57
C GLN A 64 9.02 5.99 7.39
N VAL A 65 9.35 6.94 6.53
CA VAL A 65 8.89 6.97 5.14
C VAL A 65 9.73 5.96 4.37
N ASN A 66 9.14 4.83 3.96
CA ASN A 66 9.87 3.80 3.22
C ASN A 66 10.06 4.23 1.75
N PHE A 67 10.93 5.22 1.55
CA PHE A 67 11.63 5.52 0.29
C PHE A 67 13.13 5.53 0.45
N ASN A 68 13.66 5.19 1.64
CA ASN A 68 15.10 5.15 1.82
C ASN A 68 15.67 3.83 1.26
N ALA A 69 15.70 3.78 -0.07
CA ALA A 69 16.64 2.95 -0.80
C ALA A 69 18.04 3.53 -0.57
N CYS A 70 18.77 2.96 0.38
CA CYS A 70 20.23 2.99 0.44
C CYS A 70 20.71 1.60 0.87
#